data_AF-A0A955XJI5-F1
#
_entry.id   AF-A0A955XJI5-F1
#
_cell.length_a   1.000
_cell.length_b   1.000
_cell.length_c   1.000
_cell.angle_alpha   90.00
_cell.angle_beta   90.00
_cell.angle_gamma   90.00
#
_symmetry.space_group_name_H-M   'P 1'
#
loop_
_entity.id
_entity.type
_entity.pdbx_description
1 polymer ?
#
loop_
_entity_poly.entity_id
_entity_poly.type
_entity_poly.pdbx_seq_one_letter_code
_entity_poly.pdbx_strand_id
1 'polypeptide(L)'
;MNRLHLLLLATALTACANGADSEGPRVAAPDDAEPDAMAPGRRADTGPGDVWQAEATYTLRIDDDTPPPLTLDMDRAEVEMLLGAVADQIVLLELDSRPLLTNTLNAVKAACGDGWRADAQDPGADCGLTALGRRFVGARGDWSSSPEYAMVRLLTMTPANARVAGTSIEFLALVSDAFDIGGGFAQILSDTLEIDRTEEFLTTDVVVASLQENLLATHPVMAGNDFIPITLRDALTDMRTLGEKLGPKDGHPGVLSLGFETVGPVFGPDFRMQVVADSNLRVLDGVDLSVGKEFVSTIVDTTGPTFGEPLEFDFSDPSRFTVSGLVDNPTVDLRFAIFEHDRFVDACTSDGDTGGNCVFNRPGTPEGGDSVWLLRPWTLEYVVAWAGLAKYGNLESQHCYVSCNIAEVAIGQNGDPPGWAHFGVPLDLGPKDQYVWELINEVAQVGLHDSDFADFGEGEADVQFTVEDVDTGITGAEAAEAVRPWLQRQDDVLADFLLGDFRANNGDVDFYWARDEEGKPTLWFVGREDRANGKPYAWQTPGFFADEALSEKLSTPVGEGTGLRERWRPPLGESVVYVEDDQQVVYRLTLTYEDPLNPDLIVRAARR
;
A
#
# COMPACT_ATOMS: atom_id res chain seq x y z
N MET A 1 12.62 27.20 -3.36
CA MET A 1 12.33 28.45 -2.64
C MET A 1 10.98 28.97 -3.10
N ASN A 2 9.92 28.68 -2.32
CA ASN A 2 8.67 29.43 -2.16
C ASN A 2 7.72 28.50 -1.39
N ARG A 3 7.74 28.63 -0.06
CA ARG A 3 6.76 28.00 0.84
C ARG A 3 5.56 28.92 0.90
N LEU A 4 4.40 28.43 0.49
CA LEU A 4 3.12 29.11 0.66
C LEU A 4 2.54 28.64 2.01
N HIS A 5 2.37 29.57 2.95
CA HIS A 5 1.67 29.36 4.21
C HIS A 5 0.17 29.26 3.94
N LEU A 6 -0.47 28.19 4.41
CA LEU A 6 -1.93 28.05 4.44
C LEU A 6 -2.38 28.19 5.90
N LEU A 7 -3.02 29.32 6.21
CA LEU A 7 -3.77 29.56 7.44
C LEU A 7 -5.08 28.76 7.37
N LEU A 8 -5.32 27.85 8.32
CA LEU A 8 -6.65 27.26 8.53
C LEU A 8 -7.46 28.17 9.47
N LEU A 9 -8.53 28.76 8.94
CA LEU A 9 -9.56 29.46 9.71
C LEU A 9 -10.57 28.43 10.22
N ALA A 10 -10.72 28.34 11.55
CA ALA A 10 -11.82 27.63 12.17
C ALA A 10 -13.12 28.47 12.07
N THR A 11 -14.12 27.94 11.37
CA THR A 11 -15.51 28.44 11.46
C THR A 11 -16.43 27.30 11.84
N ALA A 12 -17.00 27.43 13.05
CA ALA A 12 -18.05 26.59 13.58
C ALA A 12 -19.35 26.72 12.77
N LEU A 13 -19.97 25.59 12.45
CA LEU A 13 -21.32 25.50 11.91
C LEU A 13 -22.18 24.64 12.86
N THR A 14 -23.11 25.29 13.56
CA THR A 14 -24.29 24.65 14.15
C THR A 14 -25.52 25.11 13.38
N ALA A 15 -26.31 24.14 12.92
CA ALA A 15 -27.59 24.34 12.26
C ALA A 15 -28.75 24.04 13.21
N CYS A 16 -29.80 24.89 13.23
CA CYS A 16 -31.21 24.50 13.00
C CYS A 16 -32.21 25.66 13.28
N ALA A 17 -32.85 26.12 12.18
CA ALA A 17 -34.27 26.38 11.93
C ALA A 17 -35.24 27.10 12.92
N ASN A 18 -35.78 28.21 12.39
CA ASN A 18 -37.20 28.66 12.32
C ASN A 18 -37.97 29.20 13.55
N GLY A 19 -38.33 30.50 13.47
CA GLY A 19 -39.75 30.92 13.53
C GLY A 19 -40.17 32.01 14.53
N ALA A 20 -40.49 33.19 13.97
CA ALA A 20 -41.48 34.20 14.41
C ALA A 20 -41.14 35.23 15.52
N ASP A 21 -40.98 36.47 15.04
CA ASP A 21 -41.30 37.79 15.60
C ASP A 21 -41.82 37.90 17.05
N SER A 22 -41.05 38.58 17.90
CA SER A 22 -41.59 39.57 18.85
C SER A 22 -40.53 40.58 19.29
N GLU A 23 -40.96 41.82 19.43
CA GLU A 23 -40.17 43.04 19.61
C GLU A 23 -39.55 43.20 21.02
N GLY A 24 -38.27 43.58 21.08
CA GLY A 24 -37.63 44.35 22.17
C GLY A 24 -37.35 43.60 23.50
N PRO A 25 -36.29 43.95 24.25
CA PRO A 25 -35.72 45.29 24.38
C PRO A 25 -34.22 45.42 24.07
N ARG A 26 -33.83 46.63 23.67
CA ARG A 26 -32.45 47.11 23.51
C ARG A 26 -31.66 46.94 24.81
N VAL A 27 -30.58 46.16 24.77
CA VAL A 27 -29.53 46.18 25.80
C VAL A 27 -28.37 47.01 25.25
N ALA A 28 -28.01 48.02 26.05
CA ALA A 28 -27.02 49.03 25.76
C ALA A 28 -25.61 48.45 25.67
N ALA A 29 -24.81 49.04 24.78
CA ALA A 29 -23.36 48.92 24.76
C ALA A 29 -22.77 49.41 26.11
N PRO A 30 -21.69 48.80 26.62
CA PRO A 30 -20.94 49.38 27.71
C PRO A 30 -20.17 50.60 27.19
N ASP A 31 -20.45 51.74 27.82
CA ASP A 31 -19.81 53.02 27.62
C ASP A 31 -18.30 52.96 27.92
N ASP A 32 -17.56 53.69 27.09
CA ASP A 32 -16.19 54.16 27.32
C ASP A 32 -16.08 54.86 28.68
N ALA A 33 -15.26 54.32 29.57
CA ALA A 33 -14.81 55.01 30.78
C ALA A 33 -13.35 55.44 30.60
N GLU A 34 -13.16 56.74 30.44
CA GLU A 34 -11.87 57.42 30.58
C GLU A 34 -11.20 57.12 31.94
N PRO A 35 -9.87 57.15 32.00
CA PRO A 35 -9.11 56.85 33.21
C PRO A 35 -9.21 58.01 34.21
N ASP A 36 -9.87 57.76 35.33
CA ASP A 36 -9.92 58.69 36.46
C ASP A 36 -8.57 58.74 37.18
N ALA A 37 -8.04 59.95 37.29
CA ALA A 37 -6.77 60.26 37.92
C ALA A 37 -6.80 59.92 39.43
N MET A 38 -6.02 58.92 39.83
CA MET A 38 -5.75 58.69 41.25
C MET A 38 -4.86 59.79 41.83
N ALA A 39 -5.37 60.42 42.89
CA ALA A 39 -4.61 61.24 43.81
C ALA A 39 -3.47 60.44 44.48
N PRO A 40 -2.36 61.09 44.89
CA PRO A 40 -1.19 60.42 45.43
C PRO A 40 -1.44 59.95 46.87
N GLY A 41 -1.89 58.70 47.02
CA GLY A 41 -2.07 58.03 48.30
C GLY A 41 -0.79 57.31 48.75
N ARG A 42 -0.13 57.89 49.75
CA ARG A 42 0.86 57.27 50.68
C ARG A 42 1.73 56.13 50.14
N ARG A 43 3.00 56.47 49.87
CA ARG A 43 4.13 55.55 50.04
C ARG A 43 4.00 54.85 51.40
N ALA A 44 3.73 53.55 51.38
CA ALA A 44 4.22 52.68 52.43
C ALA A 44 5.74 52.69 52.31
N ASP A 45 6.37 53.06 53.41
CA ASP A 45 7.81 53.10 53.59
C ASP A 45 8.31 51.63 53.54
N THR A 46 8.70 51.18 52.35
CA THR A 46 9.46 49.94 52.19
C THR A 46 10.79 50.16 52.88
N GLY A 47 11.00 49.50 54.02
CA GLY A 47 12.29 49.48 54.67
C GLY A 47 13.39 49.06 53.67
N PRO A 48 14.63 49.53 53.86
CA PRO A 48 15.75 49.14 53.02
C PRO A 48 16.04 47.65 53.28
N GLY A 49 15.52 46.76 52.44
CA GLY A 49 15.76 45.33 52.60
C GLY A 49 14.96 44.38 51.72
N ASP A 50 13.85 44.79 51.11
CA ASP A 50 13.08 43.87 50.25
C ASP A 50 13.60 43.92 48.81
N VAL A 51 14.35 42.90 48.42
CA VAL A 51 14.95 42.74 47.08
C VAL A 51 13.87 42.32 46.06
N TRP A 52 12.65 41.99 46.50
CA TRP A 52 11.62 41.39 45.68
C TRP A 52 10.60 42.41 45.14
N GLN A 53 10.20 42.24 43.89
CA GLN A 53 9.12 42.99 43.25
C GLN A 53 7.73 42.57 43.78
N ALA A 54 6.69 43.32 43.40
CA ALA A 54 5.32 42.98 43.77
C ALA A 54 4.91 41.60 43.24
N GLU A 55 4.16 40.85 44.05
CA GLU A 55 3.72 39.50 43.71
C GLU A 55 2.64 39.52 42.62
N ALA A 56 2.85 38.74 41.55
CA ALA A 56 1.81 38.37 40.59
C ALA A 56 1.13 37.07 41.08
N THR A 57 -0.20 36.99 41.00
CA THR A 57 -0.96 35.83 41.46
C THR A 57 -1.56 35.06 40.29
N TYR A 58 -1.36 33.74 40.29
CA TYR A 58 -1.89 32.80 39.32
C TYR A 58 -2.63 31.68 40.05
N THR A 59 -3.67 31.13 39.42
CA THR A 59 -4.35 29.92 39.90
C THR A 59 -4.14 28.84 38.86
N LEU A 60 -3.51 27.74 39.25
CA LEU A 60 -3.32 26.55 38.43
C LEU A 60 -4.28 25.48 38.88
N ARG A 61 -5.04 24.94 37.93
CA ARG A 61 -6.03 23.89 38.14
C ARG A 61 -5.51 22.61 37.51
N ILE A 62 -5.92 21.49 38.09
CA ILE A 62 -5.78 20.20 37.44
C ILE A 62 -7.13 19.83 36.84
N ASP A 63 -7.17 19.75 35.52
CA ASP A 63 -8.28 19.18 34.77
C ASP A 63 -7.85 17.81 34.24
N ASP A 64 -8.22 16.77 34.99
CA ASP A 64 -7.90 15.37 34.63
C ASP A 64 -9.04 14.71 33.86
N ASP A 65 -10.09 15.45 33.50
CA ASP A 65 -11.20 14.87 32.77
C ASP A 65 -10.66 14.29 31.46
N THR A 66 -10.91 13.00 31.24
CA THR A 66 -10.56 12.38 29.97
C THR A 66 -11.33 13.08 28.87
N PRO A 67 -10.65 13.66 27.85
CA PRO A 67 -11.31 14.26 26.71
C PRO A 67 -12.28 13.26 26.10
N PRO A 68 -13.43 13.73 25.57
CA PRO A 68 -14.29 12.84 24.81
C PRO A 68 -13.49 12.25 23.63
N PRO A 69 -13.79 11.00 23.23
CA PRO A 69 -13.13 10.39 22.08
C PRO A 69 -13.30 11.26 20.83
N LEU A 70 -12.23 11.38 20.05
CA LEU A 70 -12.26 12.00 18.74
C LEU A 70 -13.04 11.08 17.80
N THR A 71 -14.20 11.52 17.36
CA THR A 71 -15.00 10.82 16.36
C THR A 71 -14.93 11.55 15.03
N LEU A 72 -14.39 10.89 14.02
CA LEU A 72 -14.36 11.34 12.64
C LEU A 72 -15.38 10.52 11.86
N ASP A 73 -16.37 11.19 11.27
CA ASP A 73 -17.31 10.60 10.31
C ASP A 73 -17.13 11.34 9.00
N MET A 74 -16.48 10.68 8.04
CA MET A 74 -15.92 11.32 6.86
C MET A 74 -16.51 10.72 5.59
N ASP A 75 -16.94 11.57 4.67
CA ASP A 75 -17.12 11.19 3.27
C ASP A 75 -15.79 11.19 2.49
N ARG A 76 -15.85 10.89 1.19
CA ARG A 76 -14.67 10.81 0.32
C ARG A 76 -13.90 12.14 0.28
N ALA A 77 -14.60 13.26 0.21
CA ALA A 77 -13.97 14.58 0.12
C ALA A 77 -13.33 14.98 1.45
N GLU A 78 -13.95 14.60 2.57
CA GLU A 78 -13.40 14.81 3.91
C GLU A 78 -12.15 13.95 4.15
N VAL A 79 -12.15 12.68 3.71
CA VAL A 79 -10.95 11.82 3.73
C VAL A 79 -9.84 12.41 2.86
N GLU A 80 -10.14 12.89 1.65
CA GLU A 80 -9.16 13.55 0.79
C GLU A 80 -8.61 14.84 1.43
N MET A 81 -9.47 15.65 2.04
CA MET A 81 -9.06 16.88 2.71
C MET A 81 -8.12 16.62 3.89
N LEU A 82 -8.40 15.58 4.69
CA LEU A 82 -7.67 15.28 5.91
C LEU A 82 -6.40 14.48 5.66
N LEU A 83 -6.47 13.46 4.79
CA LEU A 83 -5.41 12.47 4.58
C LEU A 83 -4.80 12.54 3.17
N GLY A 84 -5.35 13.33 2.24
CA GLY A 84 -4.93 13.35 0.84
C GLY A 84 -3.47 13.77 0.60
N ALA A 85 -2.84 14.50 1.53
CA ALA A 85 -1.43 14.86 1.46
C ALA A 85 -0.48 13.68 1.77
N VAL A 86 -0.99 12.64 2.43
CA VAL A 86 -0.24 11.48 2.92
C VAL A 86 -0.84 10.15 2.45
N ALA A 87 -1.86 10.20 1.61
CA ALA A 87 -2.65 9.05 1.18
C ALA A 87 -1.83 8.00 0.40
N ASP A 88 -0.70 8.39 -0.18
CA ASP A 88 0.28 7.53 -0.84
C ASP A 88 1.11 6.69 0.15
N GLN A 89 1.15 7.10 1.42
CA GLN A 89 1.86 6.40 2.50
C GLN A 89 0.95 5.45 3.29
N ILE A 90 -0.37 5.59 3.16
CA ILE A 90 -1.36 4.78 3.88
C ILE A 90 -1.72 3.58 3.00
N VAL A 91 -1.21 2.40 3.36
CA VAL A 91 -1.62 1.14 2.70
C VAL A 91 -2.98 0.72 3.27
N LEU A 92 -3.96 0.52 2.39
CA LEU A 92 -5.28 0.03 2.76
C LEU A 92 -5.33 -1.49 2.76
N LEU A 93 -4.83 -2.14 1.69
CA LEU A 93 -4.78 -3.59 1.61
C LEU A 93 -3.73 -4.06 0.61
N GLU A 94 -3.47 -5.35 0.60
CA GLU A 94 -2.70 -6.05 -0.42
C GLU A 94 -3.69 -6.92 -1.23
N LEU A 95 -3.92 -6.55 -2.50
CA LEU A 95 -4.87 -7.21 -3.37
C LEU A 95 -4.21 -8.43 -4.02
N ASP A 96 -4.84 -9.61 -3.90
CA ASP A 96 -4.40 -10.80 -4.64
C ASP A 96 -4.55 -10.53 -6.15
N SER A 97 -3.44 -10.61 -6.89
CA SER A 97 -3.43 -10.38 -8.34
C SER A 97 -4.06 -11.52 -9.13
N ARG A 98 -4.21 -12.71 -8.55
CA ARG A 98 -4.65 -13.92 -9.26
C ARG A 98 -6.02 -13.74 -9.91
N PRO A 99 -7.09 -13.28 -9.23
CA PRO A 99 -8.39 -13.13 -9.86
C PRO A 99 -8.35 -12.12 -11.01
N LEU A 100 -7.65 -10.99 -10.83
CA LEU A 100 -7.53 -9.95 -11.84
C LEU A 100 -6.86 -10.47 -13.12
N LEU A 101 -5.75 -11.20 -12.99
CA LEU A 101 -5.06 -11.82 -14.14
C LEU A 101 -5.91 -12.91 -14.79
N THR A 102 -6.53 -13.79 -13.99
CA THR A 102 -7.42 -14.84 -14.49
C THR A 102 -8.57 -14.26 -15.30
N ASN A 103 -9.23 -13.23 -14.76
CA ASN A 103 -10.36 -12.58 -15.43
C ASN A 103 -9.91 -11.83 -16.68
N THR A 104 -8.75 -11.18 -16.65
CA THR A 104 -8.15 -10.53 -17.82
C THR A 104 -7.87 -11.54 -18.94
N LEU A 105 -7.18 -12.64 -18.64
CA LEU A 105 -6.86 -13.67 -19.63
C LEU A 105 -8.12 -14.37 -20.16
N ASN A 106 -9.11 -14.64 -19.31
CA ASN A 106 -10.38 -15.21 -19.74
C ASN A 106 -11.15 -14.26 -20.67
N ALA A 107 -11.12 -12.95 -20.41
CA ALA A 107 -11.70 -11.95 -21.31
C ALA A 107 -10.98 -11.93 -22.67
N VAL A 108 -9.64 -12.02 -22.67
CA VAL A 108 -8.84 -12.12 -23.91
C VAL A 108 -9.18 -13.39 -24.68
N LYS A 109 -9.21 -14.56 -24.03
CA LYS A 109 -9.56 -15.84 -24.66
C LYS A 109 -10.95 -15.83 -25.27
N ALA A 110 -11.91 -15.23 -24.59
CA ALA A 110 -13.28 -15.11 -25.07
C ALA A 110 -13.45 -14.04 -26.17
N ALA A 111 -12.43 -13.22 -26.47
CA ALA A 111 -12.55 -12.09 -27.39
C ALA A 111 -13.01 -12.50 -28.80
N CYS A 112 -12.69 -13.74 -29.22
CA CYS A 112 -13.03 -14.28 -30.54
C CYS A 112 -14.02 -15.45 -30.49
N GLY A 113 -14.76 -15.57 -29.38
CA GLY A 113 -15.75 -16.62 -29.13
C GLY A 113 -15.14 -17.94 -28.62
N ASP A 114 -16.01 -18.94 -28.43
CA ASP A 114 -15.68 -20.21 -27.79
C ASP A 114 -15.40 -21.35 -28.79
N GLY A 115 -15.28 -21.02 -30.09
CA GLY A 115 -15.10 -22.02 -31.16
C GLY A 115 -13.86 -22.90 -30.98
N TRP A 116 -12.82 -22.37 -30.31
CA TRP A 116 -11.56 -23.07 -30.02
C TRP A 116 -11.72 -24.35 -29.21
N ARG A 117 -12.85 -24.52 -28.51
CA ARG A 117 -13.20 -25.75 -27.78
C ARG A 117 -13.68 -26.88 -28.69
N ALA A 118 -13.90 -26.61 -29.98
CA ALA A 118 -14.22 -27.64 -30.95
C ALA A 118 -12.98 -28.49 -31.26
N ASP A 119 -13.18 -29.79 -31.43
CA ASP A 119 -12.16 -30.69 -31.94
C ASP A 119 -11.98 -30.48 -33.46
N ALA A 120 -11.32 -29.38 -33.83
CA ALA A 120 -11.12 -28.94 -35.21
C ALA A 120 -9.84 -28.11 -35.36
N GLN A 121 -9.13 -28.33 -36.48
CA GLN A 121 -7.91 -27.58 -36.81
C GLN A 121 -8.16 -26.09 -37.05
N ASP A 122 -9.29 -25.76 -37.68
CA ASP A 122 -9.81 -24.40 -37.80
C ASP A 122 -11.09 -24.30 -36.96
N PRO A 123 -10.99 -23.75 -35.73
CA PRO A 123 -12.12 -23.66 -34.83
C PRO A 123 -13.14 -22.57 -35.20
N GLY A 124 -12.94 -21.83 -36.29
CA GLY A 124 -13.89 -20.81 -36.76
C GLY A 124 -13.99 -19.60 -35.83
N ALA A 125 -12.85 -19.08 -35.36
CA ALA A 125 -12.80 -17.89 -34.52
C ALA A 125 -13.45 -16.66 -35.19
N ASP A 126 -14.13 -15.81 -34.41
CA ASP A 126 -14.71 -14.55 -34.89
C ASP A 126 -14.57 -13.46 -33.83
N CYS A 127 -13.55 -12.61 -33.98
CA CYS A 127 -13.31 -11.49 -33.08
C CYS A 127 -14.32 -10.33 -33.28
N GLY A 128 -15.18 -10.38 -34.29
CA GLY A 128 -16.28 -9.42 -34.45
C GLY A 128 -17.38 -9.55 -33.38
N LEU A 129 -17.44 -10.71 -32.70
CA LEU A 129 -18.49 -11.05 -31.74
C LEU A 129 -18.46 -10.20 -30.46
N THR A 130 -17.26 -9.83 -29.97
CA THR A 130 -17.11 -9.15 -28.67
C THR A 130 -16.67 -7.69 -28.81
N ALA A 131 -16.83 -6.89 -27.75
CA ALA A 131 -16.34 -5.52 -27.74
C ALA A 131 -14.81 -5.44 -27.79
N LEU A 132 -14.12 -6.37 -27.12
CA LEU A 132 -12.66 -6.46 -27.13
C LEU A 132 -12.13 -6.88 -28.51
N GLY A 133 -12.67 -7.96 -29.09
CA GLY A 133 -12.20 -8.47 -30.38
C GLY A 133 -12.40 -7.48 -31.55
N ARG A 134 -13.44 -6.62 -31.49
CA ARG A 134 -13.64 -5.55 -32.47
C ARG A 134 -12.58 -4.45 -32.43
N ARG A 135 -11.73 -4.41 -31.40
CA ARG A 135 -10.60 -3.47 -31.30
C ARG A 135 -9.34 -4.01 -31.98
N PHE A 136 -9.30 -5.30 -32.30
CA PHE A 136 -8.15 -5.92 -32.95
C PHE A 136 -8.08 -5.46 -34.40
N VAL A 137 -6.95 -4.86 -34.78
CA VAL A 137 -6.73 -4.33 -36.13
C VAL A 137 -5.31 -4.66 -36.56
N GLY A 138 -5.20 -5.61 -37.47
CA GLY A 138 -3.95 -6.05 -38.05
C GLY A 138 -3.50 -5.27 -39.28
N ALA A 139 -2.41 -5.72 -39.87
CA ALA A 139 -1.80 -5.08 -41.04
C ALA A 139 -2.73 -5.03 -42.27
N ARG A 140 -3.70 -5.95 -42.37
CA ARG A 140 -4.69 -5.98 -43.47
C ARG A 140 -5.96 -5.18 -43.17
N GLY A 141 -6.04 -4.54 -41.99
CA GLY A 141 -7.22 -3.80 -41.53
C GLY A 141 -8.35 -4.68 -41.01
N ASP A 142 -8.07 -5.96 -40.75
CA ASP A 142 -8.96 -6.92 -40.12
C ASP A 142 -8.33 -7.48 -38.84
N TRP A 143 -9.13 -8.14 -37.99
CA TRP A 143 -8.64 -8.73 -36.76
C TRP A 143 -7.78 -9.97 -36.99
N SER A 144 -7.96 -10.69 -38.11
CA SER A 144 -7.28 -11.98 -38.33
C SER A 144 -5.79 -11.80 -38.62
N SER A 145 -5.39 -10.63 -39.11
CA SER A 145 -3.99 -10.23 -39.32
C SER A 145 -3.36 -9.47 -38.14
N SER A 146 -3.94 -9.55 -36.94
CA SER A 146 -3.49 -8.79 -35.76
C SER A 146 -2.64 -9.64 -34.79
N PRO A 147 -1.61 -9.07 -34.15
CA PRO A 147 -0.88 -9.73 -33.07
C PRO A 147 -1.79 -10.14 -31.90
N GLU A 148 -2.82 -9.34 -31.60
CA GLU A 148 -3.80 -9.66 -30.55
C GLU A 148 -4.54 -10.98 -30.83
N TYR A 149 -4.94 -11.21 -32.08
CA TYR A 149 -5.56 -12.49 -32.47
C TYR A 149 -4.56 -13.65 -32.42
N ALA A 150 -3.31 -13.44 -32.81
CA ALA A 150 -2.26 -14.45 -32.70
C ALA A 150 -2.06 -14.88 -31.23
N MET A 151 -2.08 -13.92 -30.30
CA MET A 151 -2.05 -14.20 -28.87
C MET A 151 -3.32 -14.91 -28.36
N VAL A 152 -4.52 -14.57 -28.86
CA VAL A 152 -5.74 -15.34 -28.54
C VAL A 152 -5.59 -16.80 -28.98
N ARG A 153 -5.04 -17.06 -30.17
CA ARG A 153 -4.77 -18.42 -30.64
C ARG A 153 -3.77 -19.14 -29.73
N LEU A 154 -2.71 -18.48 -29.29
CA LEU A 154 -1.75 -19.04 -28.35
C LEU A 154 -2.40 -19.44 -27.02
N LEU A 155 -3.21 -18.55 -26.44
CA LEU A 155 -3.92 -18.80 -25.17
C LEU A 155 -5.04 -19.85 -25.27
N THR A 156 -5.46 -20.21 -26.49
CA THR A 156 -6.53 -21.18 -26.77
C THR A 156 -6.04 -22.37 -27.59
N MET A 157 -4.72 -22.57 -27.63
CA MET A 157 -4.08 -23.64 -28.38
C MET A 157 -4.32 -24.99 -27.70
N THR A 158 -4.83 -25.96 -28.46
CA THR A 158 -5.17 -27.32 -28.06
C THR A 158 -4.54 -28.31 -29.04
N PRO A 159 -4.43 -29.61 -28.70
CA PRO A 159 -3.92 -30.59 -29.67
C PRO A 159 -4.73 -30.63 -30.98
N ALA A 160 -6.03 -30.34 -30.94
CA ALA A 160 -6.91 -30.33 -32.12
C ALA A 160 -6.66 -29.15 -33.06
N ASN A 161 -6.24 -27.98 -32.54
CA ASN A 161 -6.10 -26.75 -33.30
C ASN A 161 -4.65 -26.25 -33.44
N ALA A 162 -3.69 -26.94 -32.84
CA ALA A 162 -2.28 -26.60 -32.89
C ALA A 162 -1.76 -26.60 -34.33
N ARG A 163 -0.90 -25.62 -34.61
CA ARG A 163 -0.22 -25.49 -35.90
C ARG A 163 1.27 -25.55 -35.66
N VAL A 164 1.92 -26.42 -36.42
CA VAL A 164 3.32 -26.79 -36.17
C VAL A 164 4.17 -26.73 -37.43
N ALA A 165 3.62 -26.26 -38.55
CA ALA A 165 4.41 -25.96 -39.73
C ALA A 165 5.48 -24.92 -39.36
N GLY A 166 6.74 -25.12 -39.78
CA GLY A 166 7.87 -24.28 -39.38
C GLY A 166 8.55 -24.65 -38.05
N THR A 167 8.05 -25.66 -37.33
CA THR A 167 8.66 -26.15 -36.07
C THR A 167 9.42 -27.48 -36.27
N SER A 168 10.19 -27.89 -35.27
CA SER A 168 10.88 -29.18 -35.23
C SER A 168 9.95 -30.40 -35.29
N ILE A 169 8.66 -30.24 -34.97
CA ILE A 169 7.65 -31.32 -35.03
C ILE A 169 6.79 -31.31 -36.31
N GLU A 170 7.04 -30.40 -37.25
CA GLU A 170 6.28 -30.32 -38.53
C GLU A 170 6.27 -31.66 -39.25
N PHE A 171 7.43 -32.29 -39.39
CA PHE A 171 7.54 -33.51 -40.17
C PHE A 171 6.81 -34.68 -39.49
N LEU A 172 6.83 -34.75 -38.16
CA LEU A 172 6.04 -35.71 -37.40
C LEU A 172 4.54 -35.51 -37.67
N ALA A 173 4.07 -34.27 -37.72
CA ALA A 173 2.68 -33.97 -38.08
C ALA A 173 2.35 -34.44 -39.51
N LEU A 174 3.19 -34.09 -40.49
CA LEU A 174 3.00 -34.50 -41.88
C LEU A 174 2.89 -36.02 -42.06
N VAL A 175 3.78 -36.78 -41.41
CA VAL A 175 3.78 -38.26 -41.54
C VAL A 175 2.64 -38.89 -40.77
N SER A 176 2.35 -38.43 -39.56
CA SER A 176 1.26 -38.99 -38.76
C SER A 176 -0.10 -38.77 -39.41
N ASP A 177 -0.35 -37.59 -39.98
CA ASP A 177 -1.60 -37.30 -40.70
C ASP A 177 -1.67 -38.02 -42.05
N ALA A 178 -0.57 -38.08 -42.82
CA ALA A 178 -0.57 -38.74 -44.12
C ALA A 178 -0.81 -40.26 -44.04
N PHE A 179 -0.43 -40.88 -42.93
CA PHE A 179 -0.51 -42.33 -42.74
C PHE A 179 -1.48 -42.75 -41.62
N ASP A 180 -2.22 -41.81 -41.03
CA ASP A 180 -3.16 -42.04 -39.91
C ASP A 180 -2.49 -42.80 -38.73
N ILE A 181 -1.23 -42.45 -38.43
CA ILE A 181 -0.47 -43.07 -37.35
C ILE A 181 -1.04 -42.56 -36.02
N GLY A 182 -1.43 -43.47 -35.13
CA GLY A 182 -1.95 -43.10 -33.82
C GLY A 182 -3.27 -42.33 -33.84
N GLY A 183 -3.99 -42.31 -34.98
CA GLY A 183 -5.19 -41.47 -35.15
C GLY A 183 -4.89 -40.03 -35.61
N GLY A 184 -3.68 -39.79 -36.12
CA GLY A 184 -3.22 -38.49 -36.61
C GLY A 184 -2.44 -37.68 -35.58
N PHE A 185 -1.86 -36.56 -36.01
CA PHE A 185 -0.97 -35.73 -35.21
C PHE A 185 -1.63 -35.19 -33.94
N ALA A 186 -2.88 -34.73 -34.05
CA ALA A 186 -3.63 -34.19 -32.93
C ALA A 186 -3.82 -35.22 -31.80
N GLN A 187 -4.00 -36.49 -32.13
CA GLN A 187 -4.08 -37.56 -31.14
C GLN A 187 -2.71 -37.86 -30.53
N ILE A 188 -1.65 -37.91 -31.35
CA ILE A 188 -0.28 -38.09 -30.85
C ILE A 188 0.09 -36.98 -29.86
N LEU A 189 -0.28 -35.74 -30.13
CA LEU A 189 0.02 -34.60 -29.29
C LEU A 189 -0.81 -34.60 -27.99
N SER A 190 -2.08 -35.00 -28.07
CA SER A 190 -2.95 -35.23 -26.90
C SER A 190 -2.39 -36.31 -25.98
N ASP A 191 -1.98 -37.45 -26.55
CA ASP A 191 -1.33 -38.55 -25.82
C ASP A 191 0.00 -38.10 -25.21
N THR A 192 0.86 -37.42 -25.99
CA THR A 192 2.18 -36.90 -25.57
C THR A 192 2.04 -36.00 -24.35
N LEU A 193 1.09 -35.08 -24.36
CA LEU A 193 0.89 -34.09 -23.31
C LEU A 193 0.00 -34.61 -22.16
N GLU A 194 -0.56 -35.81 -22.27
CA GLU A 194 -1.56 -36.37 -21.35
C GLU A 194 -2.76 -35.44 -21.08
N ILE A 195 -3.25 -34.80 -22.14
CA ILE A 195 -4.42 -33.91 -22.09
C ILE A 195 -5.43 -34.28 -23.18
N ASP A 196 -6.69 -33.88 -23.02
CA ASP A 196 -7.70 -34.08 -24.08
C ASP A 196 -7.35 -33.25 -25.35
N ARG A 197 -7.80 -33.73 -26.52
CA ARG A 197 -7.58 -33.02 -27.80
C ARG A 197 -8.11 -31.59 -27.83
N THR A 198 -9.09 -31.27 -26.99
CA THR A 198 -9.69 -29.93 -26.87
C THR A 198 -9.25 -29.19 -25.60
N GLU A 199 -8.34 -29.77 -24.81
CA GLU A 199 -7.75 -29.10 -23.66
C GLU A 199 -6.58 -28.21 -24.11
N GLU A 200 -6.41 -27.10 -23.42
CA GLU A 200 -5.34 -26.14 -23.68
C GLU A 200 -3.97 -26.72 -23.32
N PHE A 201 -2.96 -26.44 -24.14
CA PHE A 201 -1.58 -26.77 -23.80
C PHE A 201 -1.21 -26.15 -22.46
N LEU A 202 -1.44 -24.85 -22.30
CA LEU A 202 -1.22 -24.14 -21.05
C LEU A 202 -2.58 -23.64 -20.53
N THR A 203 -3.03 -24.15 -19.39
CA THR A 203 -4.28 -23.70 -18.78
C THR A 203 -4.15 -22.26 -18.29
N THR A 204 -5.27 -21.53 -18.19
CA THR A 204 -5.26 -20.17 -17.63
C THR A 204 -4.53 -20.12 -16.28
N ASP A 205 -4.77 -21.07 -15.38
CA ASP A 205 -4.16 -21.07 -14.04
C ASP A 205 -2.64 -21.14 -14.06
N VAL A 206 -2.05 -21.91 -15.00
CA VAL A 206 -0.60 -22.06 -15.11
C VAL A 206 0.02 -20.83 -15.78
N VAL A 207 -0.67 -20.23 -16.76
CA VAL A 207 -0.24 -18.96 -17.36
C VAL A 207 -0.30 -17.83 -16.33
N VAL A 208 -1.36 -17.76 -15.52
CA VAL A 208 -1.47 -16.78 -14.41
C VAL A 208 -0.34 -16.95 -13.42
N ALA A 209 -0.03 -18.18 -13.00
CA ALA A 209 1.10 -18.43 -12.11
C ALA A 209 2.44 -17.96 -12.72
N SER A 210 2.64 -18.17 -14.03
CA SER A 210 3.82 -17.68 -14.73
C SER A 210 3.90 -16.15 -14.79
N LEU A 211 2.77 -15.48 -15.05
CA LEU A 211 2.71 -14.01 -15.04
C LEU A 211 2.92 -13.44 -13.63
N GLN A 212 2.40 -14.09 -12.58
CA GLN A 212 2.65 -13.68 -11.19
C GLN A 212 4.15 -13.74 -10.88
N GLU A 213 4.78 -14.89 -11.10
CA GLU A 213 6.20 -15.11 -10.79
C GLU A 213 7.13 -14.25 -11.65
N ASN A 214 6.90 -14.21 -12.96
CA ASN A 214 7.91 -13.73 -13.90
C ASN A 214 7.66 -12.31 -14.43
N LEU A 215 6.41 -11.83 -14.39
CA LEU A 215 6.04 -10.47 -14.81
C LEU A 215 5.68 -9.55 -13.64
N LEU A 216 4.88 -10.00 -12.67
CA LEU A 216 4.49 -9.15 -11.54
C LEU A 216 5.56 -9.12 -10.47
N ALA A 217 5.99 -10.26 -9.94
CA ALA A 217 6.91 -10.32 -8.82
C ALA A 217 8.29 -9.71 -9.16
N THR A 218 8.67 -9.68 -10.44
CA THR A 218 9.89 -9.04 -10.94
C THR A 218 9.75 -7.52 -11.10
N HIS A 219 8.54 -6.96 -10.99
CA HIS A 219 8.30 -5.53 -11.04
C HIS A 219 8.81 -4.84 -9.76
N PRO A 220 9.54 -3.70 -9.85
CA PRO A 220 10.18 -3.06 -8.68
C PRO A 220 9.23 -2.69 -7.52
N VAL A 221 7.96 -2.43 -7.80
CA VAL A 221 6.94 -2.10 -6.78
C VAL A 221 6.42 -3.32 -6.04
N MET A 222 6.47 -4.50 -6.65
CA MET A 222 5.91 -5.72 -6.06
C MET A 222 6.86 -6.37 -5.04
N ALA A 223 8.15 -6.02 -5.09
CA ALA A 223 9.18 -6.50 -4.17
C ALA A 223 9.24 -8.03 -4.03
N GLY A 224 8.95 -8.77 -5.10
CA GLY A 224 8.92 -10.23 -5.11
C GLY A 224 7.64 -10.85 -4.53
N ASN A 225 6.55 -10.08 -4.38
CA ASN A 225 5.27 -10.56 -3.90
C ASN A 225 4.21 -10.62 -5.01
N ASP A 226 3.21 -11.49 -4.86
CA ASP A 226 2.10 -11.67 -5.80
C ASP A 226 0.92 -10.74 -5.50
N PHE A 227 1.02 -9.92 -4.45
CA PHE A 227 -0.03 -9.02 -4.02
C PHE A 227 0.26 -7.58 -4.42
N ILE A 228 -0.74 -6.90 -4.99
CA ILE A 228 -0.67 -5.50 -5.40
C ILE A 228 -1.00 -4.65 -4.17
N PRO A 229 -0.07 -3.87 -3.61
CA PRO A 229 -0.39 -2.98 -2.51
C PRO A 229 -1.33 -1.88 -3.00
N ILE A 230 -2.47 -1.70 -2.35
CA ILE A 230 -3.46 -0.66 -2.64
C ILE A 230 -3.37 0.39 -1.53
N THR A 231 -3.06 1.62 -1.90
CA THR A 231 -2.97 2.76 -0.98
C THR A 231 -4.28 3.54 -0.92
N LEU A 232 -4.41 4.41 0.07
CA LEU A 232 -5.53 5.35 0.14
C LEU A 232 -5.54 6.28 -1.08
N ARG A 233 -4.38 6.66 -1.61
CA ARG A 233 -4.27 7.44 -2.85
C ARG A 233 -4.85 6.67 -4.04
N ASP A 234 -4.55 5.38 -4.15
CA ASP A 234 -5.11 4.54 -5.22
C ASP A 234 -6.65 4.54 -5.13
N ALA A 235 -7.22 4.38 -3.93
CA ALA A 235 -8.67 4.40 -3.73
C ALA A 235 -9.31 5.78 -3.99
N LEU A 236 -8.71 6.85 -3.47
CA LEU A 236 -9.19 8.22 -3.66
C LEU A 236 -9.17 8.68 -5.11
N THR A 237 -8.33 8.06 -5.95
CA THR A 237 -8.20 8.40 -7.37
C THR A 237 -8.91 7.42 -8.30
N ASP A 238 -9.75 6.53 -7.76
CA ASP A 238 -10.42 5.45 -8.51
C ASP A 238 -9.41 4.60 -9.31
N MET A 239 -8.34 4.15 -8.64
CA MET A 239 -7.26 3.31 -9.17
C MET A 239 -6.42 3.94 -10.30
N ARG A 240 -6.59 5.22 -10.63
CA ARG A 240 -5.81 5.90 -11.70
C ARG A 240 -4.31 5.82 -11.52
N THR A 241 -3.84 5.85 -10.28
CA THR A 241 -2.41 5.75 -9.96
C THR A 241 -1.83 4.36 -10.22
N LEU A 242 -2.65 3.31 -10.42
CA LEU A 242 -2.14 1.97 -10.76
C LEU A 242 -1.39 1.95 -12.10
N GLY A 243 -1.81 2.76 -13.08
CA GLY A 243 -1.13 2.83 -14.37
C GLY A 243 0.33 3.32 -14.24
N GLU A 244 0.55 4.34 -13.41
CA GLU A 244 1.92 4.82 -13.09
C GLU A 244 2.67 3.82 -12.20
N LYS A 245 1.96 3.19 -11.25
CA LYS A 245 2.53 2.28 -10.25
C LYS A 245 3.02 0.96 -10.84
N LEU A 246 2.26 0.39 -11.78
CA LEU A 246 2.51 -0.90 -12.43
C LEU A 246 2.95 -0.73 -13.91
N GLY A 247 3.24 0.50 -14.33
CA GLY A 247 3.80 0.80 -15.65
C GLY A 247 5.31 0.52 -15.74
N PRO A 248 5.95 0.87 -16.86
CA PRO A 248 7.39 0.66 -17.06
C PRO A 248 8.23 1.32 -15.98
N LYS A 249 9.15 0.56 -15.36
CA LYS A 249 10.02 1.05 -14.29
C LYS A 249 11.34 0.29 -14.22
N ASP A 250 12.46 0.99 -14.08
CA ASP A 250 13.80 0.43 -13.88
C ASP A 250 14.20 -0.70 -14.86
N GLY A 251 13.78 -0.58 -16.13
CA GLY A 251 14.06 -1.55 -17.19
C GLY A 251 13.06 -2.71 -17.30
N HIS A 252 12.12 -2.82 -16.34
CA HIS A 252 10.93 -3.64 -16.42
C HIS A 252 9.88 -2.96 -17.32
N PRO A 253 9.19 -3.68 -18.24
CA PRO A 253 8.24 -3.08 -19.18
C PRO A 253 6.93 -2.62 -18.53
N GLY A 254 6.67 -3.09 -17.31
CA GLY A 254 5.41 -2.87 -16.62
C GLY A 254 4.38 -3.92 -16.99
N VAL A 255 3.32 -4.01 -16.20
CA VAL A 255 2.14 -4.86 -16.48
C VAL A 255 1.05 -4.03 -17.14
N LEU A 256 0.97 -2.75 -16.80
CA LEU A 256 0.00 -1.80 -17.34
C LEU A 256 0.65 -0.83 -18.32
N SER A 257 -0.02 -0.60 -19.46
CA SER A 257 0.45 0.35 -20.47
C SER A 257 0.07 1.78 -20.10
N LEU A 258 1.06 2.69 -20.09
CA LEU A 258 0.87 4.12 -19.81
C LEU A 258 0.00 4.84 -20.87
N GLY A 259 -0.23 4.22 -22.03
CA GLY A 259 -1.06 4.77 -23.10
C GLY A 259 -2.57 4.63 -22.85
N PHE A 260 -2.98 4.12 -21.69
CA PHE A 260 -4.35 3.95 -21.27
C PHE A 260 -4.50 4.36 -19.80
N GLU A 261 -5.56 5.09 -19.49
CA GLU A 261 -5.86 5.46 -18.11
C GLU A 261 -6.53 4.26 -17.43
N THR A 262 -5.84 3.64 -16.49
CA THR A 262 -6.44 2.62 -15.62
C THR A 262 -7.49 3.29 -14.73
N VAL A 263 -8.70 2.74 -14.65
CA VAL A 263 -9.77 3.31 -13.80
C VAL A 263 -10.57 2.18 -13.17
N GLY A 264 -10.84 2.29 -11.87
CA GLY A 264 -11.68 1.38 -11.13
C GLY A 264 -12.34 2.12 -9.96
N PRO A 265 -13.64 2.43 -10.03
CA PRO A 265 -14.33 3.10 -8.93
C PRO A 265 -14.28 2.27 -7.65
N VAL A 266 -13.82 2.87 -6.56
CA VAL A 266 -13.74 2.21 -5.24
C VAL A 266 -14.84 2.70 -4.31
N PHE A 267 -15.00 4.02 -4.24
CA PHE A 267 -15.96 4.68 -3.36
C PHE A 267 -17.24 4.97 -4.11
N GLY A 268 -18.34 4.39 -3.64
CA GLY A 268 -19.68 4.71 -4.11
C GLY A 268 -20.14 6.11 -3.67
N PRO A 269 -21.31 6.56 -4.15
CA PRO A 269 -21.84 7.89 -3.83
C PRO A 269 -22.16 8.07 -2.33
N ASP A 270 -22.45 6.97 -1.63
CA ASP A 270 -22.79 6.96 -0.20
C ASP A 270 -21.61 6.53 0.68
N PHE A 271 -20.37 6.65 0.18
CA PHE A 271 -19.17 6.26 0.92
C PHE A 271 -19.07 7.02 2.25
N ARG A 272 -18.81 6.27 3.32
CA ARG A 272 -18.56 6.78 4.67
C ARG A 272 -17.47 5.97 5.37
N MET A 273 -16.55 6.69 6.00
CA MET A 273 -15.53 6.16 6.89
C MET A 273 -15.69 6.77 8.27
N GLN A 274 -15.96 5.92 9.26
CA GLN A 274 -16.05 6.34 10.65
C GLN A 274 -14.83 5.83 11.42
N VAL A 275 -14.16 6.73 12.15
CA VAL A 275 -12.99 6.44 12.98
C VAL A 275 -13.18 7.06 14.36
N VAL A 276 -12.93 6.30 15.42
CA VAL A 276 -12.96 6.76 16.82
C VAL A 276 -11.60 6.54 17.48
N ALA A 277 -10.98 7.62 17.91
CA ALA A 277 -9.70 7.62 18.62
C ALA A 277 -9.84 8.18 20.03
N ASP A 278 -9.12 7.59 20.99
CA ASP A 278 -9.01 8.16 22.33
C ASP A 278 -7.83 9.13 22.37
N SER A 279 -8.00 10.26 23.07
CA SER A 279 -6.92 11.22 23.26
C SER A 279 -6.32 11.13 24.65
N ASN A 280 -5.02 10.88 24.68
CA ASN A 280 -4.21 10.95 25.90
C ASN A 280 -3.64 12.35 26.13
N LEU A 281 -3.96 13.33 25.28
CA LEU A 281 -3.53 14.71 25.52
C LEU A 281 -4.35 15.35 26.64
N ARG A 282 -3.67 16.04 27.55
CA ARG A 282 -4.29 16.92 28.57
C ARG A 282 -3.71 18.31 28.46
N VAL A 283 -4.57 19.31 28.49
CA VAL A 283 -4.18 20.71 28.54
C VAL A 283 -4.07 21.10 30.01
N LEU A 284 -2.88 21.48 30.43
CA LEU A 284 -2.57 21.77 31.82
C LEU A 284 -2.25 23.25 32.01
N ASP A 285 -2.62 23.78 33.17
CA ASP A 285 -2.25 25.12 33.58
C ASP A 285 -0.75 25.19 33.92
N GLY A 286 -0.05 26.16 33.34
CA GLY A 286 1.33 26.47 33.66
C GLY A 286 1.60 27.96 33.83
N VAL A 287 2.81 28.28 34.25
CA VAL A 287 3.27 29.66 34.46
C VAL A 287 4.58 29.86 33.73
N ASP A 288 4.60 30.82 32.80
CA ASP A 288 5.81 31.51 32.38
C ASP A 288 6.01 32.68 33.36
N LEU A 289 7.06 32.65 34.17
CA LEU A 289 7.31 33.64 35.21
C LEU A 289 7.64 35.03 34.64
N SER A 290 8.05 35.10 33.37
CA SER A 290 8.38 36.34 32.68
C SER A 290 7.15 36.99 32.03
N VAL A 291 6.11 36.19 31.70
CA VAL A 291 4.91 36.65 30.99
C VAL A 291 3.63 36.51 31.82
N GLY A 292 3.35 35.33 32.37
CA GLY A 292 2.16 35.03 33.16
C GLY A 292 1.66 33.61 32.98
N LYS A 293 0.35 33.42 33.14
CA LYS A 293 -0.30 32.11 33.00
C LYS A 293 -0.38 31.71 31.53
N GLU A 294 0.05 30.50 31.21
CA GLU A 294 -0.10 29.86 29.89
C GLU A 294 -0.52 28.39 30.05
N PHE A 295 -0.56 27.64 28.94
CA PHE A 295 -1.00 26.25 28.91
C PHE A 295 0.05 25.36 28.26
N VAL A 296 0.12 24.11 28.72
CA VAL A 296 0.96 23.07 28.13
C VAL A 296 0.12 21.83 27.88
N SER A 297 0.22 21.26 26.68
CA SER A 297 -0.32 19.95 26.37
C SER A 297 0.73 18.88 26.66
N THR A 298 0.36 17.88 27.44
CA THR A 298 1.19 16.70 27.73
C THR A 298 0.40 15.42 27.51
N ILE A 299 1.13 14.31 27.36
CA ILE A 299 0.56 12.98 27.22
C ILE A 299 0.35 12.41 28.62
N VAL A 300 -0.92 12.23 28.99
CA VAL A 300 -1.36 11.56 30.21
C VAL A 300 -2.03 10.25 29.79
N ASP A 301 -1.19 9.24 29.65
CA ASP A 301 -1.59 7.92 29.22
C ASP A 301 -1.56 6.96 30.41
N THR A 302 -2.75 6.52 30.82
CA THR A 302 -2.97 5.69 32.02
C THR A 302 -3.74 4.41 31.72
N THR A 303 -4.15 4.19 30.47
CA THR A 303 -5.00 3.07 30.05
C THR A 303 -4.43 2.52 28.76
N GLY A 304 -3.95 1.28 28.78
CA GLY A 304 -3.30 0.66 27.61
C GLY A 304 -4.29 0.28 26.49
N PRO A 305 -3.80 -0.29 25.37
CA PRO A 305 -2.68 -1.26 25.35
C PRO A 305 -1.30 -0.71 25.00
N THR A 306 -1.23 0.38 24.24
CA THR A 306 0.00 1.15 24.00
C THR A 306 0.13 2.22 25.08
N PHE A 307 1.35 2.72 25.33
CA PHE A 307 1.58 3.76 26.33
C PHE A 307 2.46 4.85 25.74
N GLY A 308 2.10 6.11 25.96
CA GLY A 308 2.84 7.28 25.51
C GLY A 308 2.44 7.81 24.14
N GLU A 309 1.29 7.38 23.61
CA GLU A 309 0.75 7.85 22.33
C GLU A 309 -0.28 8.96 22.56
N PRO A 310 -0.28 10.06 21.77
CA PRO A 310 -1.20 11.17 21.97
C PRO A 310 -2.64 10.89 21.46
N LEU A 311 -2.78 10.01 20.47
CA LEU A 311 -4.05 9.43 20.01
C LEU A 311 -3.89 7.91 19.89
N GLU A 312 -4.89 7.18 20.35
CA GLU A 312 -4.97 5.73 20.21
C GLU A 312 -6.15 5.33 19.32
N PHE A 313 -5.88 4.50 18.32
CA PHE A 313 -6.87 3.93 17.42
C PHE A 313 -7.08 2.44 17.68
N ASP A 314 -8.33 1.99 17.58
CA ASP A 314 -8.67 0.57 17.52
C ASP A 314 -9.51 0.34 16.26
N PHE A 315 -8.82 -0.02 15.17
CA PHE A 315 -9.46 -0.34 13.89
C PHE A 315 -10.08 -1.74 13.89
N SER A 316 -9.74 -2.56 14.90
CA SER A 316 -10.28 -3.91 15.05
C SER A 316 -11.67 -3.93 15.70
N ASP A 317 -12.00 -2.92 16.50
CA ASP A 317 -13.33 -2.76 17.08
C ASP A 317 -14.32 -2.17 16.05
N PRO A 318 -15.38 -2.91 15.65
CA PRO A 318 -16.37 -2.44 14.68
C PRO A 318 -17.23 -1.28 15.19
N SER A 319 -17.24 -0.99 16.50
CA SER A 319 -17.88 0.20 17.05
C SER A 319 -17.02 1.46 16.96
N ARG A 320 -15.71 1.29 16.73
CA ARG A 320 -14.73 2.37 16.63
C ARG A 320 -14.25 2.63 15.21
N PHE A 321 -14.34 1.63 14.34
CA PHE A 321 -14.02 1.78 12.95
C PHE A 321 -15.03 1.09 12.04
N THR A 322 -15.56 1.83 11.06
CA THR A 322 -16.38 1.28 9.99
C THR A 322 -16.08 1.95 8.66
N VAL A 323 -16.16 1.16 7.59
CA VAL A 323 -16.15 1.64 6.21
C VAL A 323 -17.41 1.11 5.53
N SER A 324 -18.14 1.99 4.86
CA SER A 324 -19.36 1.65 4.15
C SER A 324 -19.46 2.43 2.84
N GLY A 325 -20.35 1.98 1.94
CA GLY A 325 -20.53 2.60 0.62
C GLY A 325 -19.35 2.38 -0.33
N LEU A 326 -18.59 1.29 -0.14
CA LEU A 326 -17.68 0.77 -1.18
C LEU A 326 -18.50 0.16 -2.32
N VAL A 327 -17.94 0.13 -3.52
CA VAL A 327 -18.55 -0.59 -4.66
C VAL A 327 -18.67 -2.08 -4.30
N ASP A 328 -19.83 -2.68 -4.54
CA ASP A 328 -20.12 -4.06 -4.11
C ASP A 328 -19.20 -5.10 -4.78
N ASN A 329 -18.98 -4.97 -6.09
CA ASN A 329 -18.11 -5.83 -6.89
C ASN A 329 -17.17 -4.93 -7.71
N PRO A 330 -16.07 -4.44 -7.12
CA PRO A 330 -15.14 -3.53 -7.79
C PRO A 330 -14.54 -4.16 -9.05
N THR A 331 -14.63 -3.41 -10.15
CA THR A 331 -13.99 -3.72 -11.43
C THR A 331 -12.92 -2.70 -11.76
N VAL A 332 -12.03 -3.04 -12.68
CA VAL A 332 -11.02 -2.14 -13.21
C VAL A 332 -10.94 -2.23 -14.73
N ASP A 333 -10.86 -1.07 -15.37
CA ASP A 333 -10.49 -0.93 -16.76
C ASP A 333 -8.96 -0.84 -16.83
N LEU A 334 -8.33 -1.67 -17.65
CA LEU A 334 -6.87 -1.70 -17.76
C LEU A 334 -6.40 -2.00 -19.19
N ARG A 335 -5.16 -1.60 -19.48
CA ARG A 335 -4.44 -2.05 -20.67
C ARG A 335 -3.27 -2.92 -20.25
N PHE A 336 -3.47 -4.23 -20.35
CA PHE A 336 -2.46 -5.24 -20.10
C PHE A 336 -1.50 -5.34 -21.30
N ALA A 337 -0.20 -5.46 -21.06
CA ALA A 337 0.81 -5.62 -22.10
C ALA A 337 1.70 -6.83 -21.83
N ILE A 338 2.04 -7.58 -22.88
CA ILE A 338 3.08 -8.61 -22.86
C ILE A 338 3.98 -8.42 -24.08
N PHE A 339 5.27 -8.57 -23.86
CA PHE A 339 6.31 -8.21 -24.83
C PHE A 339 7.08 -9.45 -25.24
N GLU A 340 7.35 -9.54 -26.53
CA GLU A 340 8.09 -10.63 -27.16
C GLU A 340 9.61 -10.40 -27.02
N HIS A 341 10.41 -11.46 -27.18
CA HIS A 341 11.83 -11.31 -27.45
C HIS A 341 12.08 -10.96 -28.93
N ASP A 342 13.10 -10.15 -29.23
CA ASP A 342 13.39 -9.71 -30.61
C ASP A 342 13.89 -10.82 -31.57
N ARG A 343 13.90 -12.08 -31.12
CA ARG A 343 14.47 -13.21 -31.85
C ARG A 343 13.78 -14.50 -31.47
N PHE A 344 13.75 -15.41 -32.44
CA PHE A 344 13.43 -16.80 -32.21
C PHE A 344 14.41 -17.43 -31.21
N VAL A 345 13.86 -18.13 -30.24
CA VAL A 345 14.56 -18.82 -29.17
C VAL A 345 14.54 -20.31 -29.49
N ASP A 346 15.69 -20.81 -29.95
CA ASP A 346 15.88 -22.21 -30.27
C ASP A 346 15.76 -23.10 -29.03
N ALA A 347 15.12 -24.26 -29.19
CA ALA A 347 15.10 -25.28 -28.16
C ALA A 347 16.51 -25.84 -27.89
N CYS A 348 16.78 -26.20 -26.63
CA CYS A 348 18.00 -26.89 -26.25
C CYS A 348 17.82 -28.39 -26.50
N THR A 349 18.41 -28.88 -27.58
CA THR A 349 18.25 -30.27 -28.03
C THR A 349 19.50 -31.13 -27.81
N SER A 350 19.35 -32.46 -27.81
CA SER A 350 20.45 -33.43 -27.66
C SER A 350 21.53 -33.36 -28.75
N ASP A 351 21.22 -32.80 -29.92
CA ASP A 351 22.12 -32.70 -31.08
C ASP A 351 22.55 -31.25 -31.40
N GLY A 352 22.27 -30.29 -30.52
CA GLY A 352 22.51 -28.87 -30.78
C GLY A 352 24.00 -28.51 -31.00
N ASP A 353 24.26 -27.61 -31.96
CA ASP A 353 25.58 -27.01 -32.26
C ASP A 353 26.21 -26.25 -31.07
N THR A 354 25.48 -26.08 -29.97
CA THR A 354 25.89 -25.35 -28.75
C THR A 354 26.80 -26.16 -27.82
N GLY A 355 26.98 -27.47 -28.03
CA GLY A 355 27.88 -28.31 -27.23
C GLY A 355 27.51 -28.42 -25.74
N GLY A 356 26.29 -28.02 -25.37
CA GLY A 356 25.76 -28.04 -24.01
C GLY A 356 25.09 -29.36 -23.64
N ASN A 357 24.90 -29.60 -22.34
CA ASN A 357 24.22 -30.80 -21.85
C ASN A 357 22.75 -30.48 -21.60
N CYS A 358 21.97 -30.34 -22.67
CA CYS A 358 20.61 -29.79 -22.64
C CYS A 358 19.64 -30.50 -21.68
N VAL A 359 19.92 -31.74 -21.28
CA VAL A 359 19.18 -32.41 -20.19
C VAL A 359 19.27 -31.65 -18.87
N PHE A 360 20.23 -30.74 -18.68
CA PHE A 360 20.36 -29.88 -17.51
C PHE A 360 19.80 -28.46 -17.71
N ASN A 361 19.26 -28.13 -18.89
CA ASN A 361 18.72 -26.80 -19.17
C ASN A 361 17.48 -26.54 -18.29
N ARG A 362 17.62 -25.67 -17.29
CA ARG A 362 16.57 -25.30 -16.32
C ARG A 362 16.70 -23.83 -15.92
N PRO A 363 15.64 -23.23 -15.33
CA PRO A 363 15.78 -21.99 -14.59
C PRO A 363 16.94 -22.09 -13.58
N GLY A 364 17.86 -21.13 -13.60
CA GLY A 364 19.04 -21.09 -12.73
C GLY A 364 20.25 -21.93 -13.19
N THR A 365 20.05 -22.90 -14.08
CA THR A 365 21.13 -23.65 -14.77
C THR A 365 20.89 -23.66 -16.29
N PRO A 366 20.97 -22.48 -16.94
CA PRO A 366 20.83 -22.40 -18.39
C PRO A 366 21.99 -23.09 -19.11
N GLU A 367 21.67 -23.85 -20.14
CA GLU A 367 22.62 -24.49 -21.05
C GLU A 367 22.56 -23.79 -22.42
N GLY A 368 23.72 -23.37 -22.93
CA GLY A 368 23.81 -22.59 -24.17
C GLY A 368 23.63 -21.08 -23.97
N GLY A 369 24.19 -20.29 -24.89
CA GLY A 369 24.14 -18.82 -24.83
C GLY A 369 22.79 -18.20 -25.22
N ASP A 370 21.95 -18.98 -25.89
CA ASP A 370 20.65 -18.56 -26.42
C ASP A 370 19.47 -19.26 -25.70
N SER A 371 19.73 -19.83 -24.50
CA SER A 371 18.70 -20.48 -23.69
C SER A 371 17.58 -19.52 -23.30
N VAL A 372 16.34 -19.98 -23.36
CA VAL A 372 15.16 -19.24 -22.89
C VAL A 372 15.33 -18.75 -21.45
N TRP A 373 16.07 -19.49 -20.62
CA TRP A 373 16.31 -19.16 -19.21
C TRP A 373 17.33 -18.04 -18.99
N LEU A 374 17.99 -17.55 -20.05
CA LEU A 374 18.83 -16.35 -20.03
C LEU A 374 18.07 -15.07 -20.41
N LEU A 375 16.83 -15.21 -20.89
CA LEU A 375 15.98 -14.07 -21.23
C LEU A 375 15.52 -13.33 -19.97
N ARG A 376 15.00 -12.13 -20.17
CA ARG A 376 14.35 -11.40 -19.09
C ARG A 376 13.06 -12.14 -18.73
N PRO A 377 12.75 -12.40 -17.44
CA PRO A 377 11.64 -13.28 -17.06
C PRO A 377 10.27 -12.86 -17.60
N TRP A 378 10.09 -11.55 -17.85
CA TRP A 378 8.85 -10.97 -18.34
C TRP A 378 8.66 -11.03 -19.87
N THR A 379 9.56 -11.65 -20.64
CA THR A 379 9.32 -11.86 -22.08
C THR A 379 8.35 -13.02 -22.29
N LEU A 380 7.59 -12.96 -23.39
CA LEU A 380 6.59 -13.97 -23.74
C LEU A 380 7.19 -15.39 -23.73
N GLU A 381 8.35 -15.58 -24.32
CA GLU A 381 9.01 -16.90 -24.44
C GLU A 381 9.38 -17.45 -23.07
N TYR A 382 9.87 -16.59 -22.17
CA TYR A 382 10.15 -17.01 -20.79
C TYR A 382 8.86 -17.38 -20.06
N VAL A 383 7.81 -16.56 -20.19
CA VAL A 383 6.49 -16.82 -19.56
C VAL A 383 5.90 -18.14 -20.06
N VAL A 384 5.97 -18.41 -21.37
CA VAL A 384 5.48 -19.65 -22.00
C VAL A 384 6.32 -20.85 -21.56
N ALA A 385 7.65 -20.76 -21.63
CA ALA A 385 8.53 -21.86 -21.20
C ALA A 385 8.36 -22.17 -19.71
N TRP A 386 8.26 -21.17 -18.85
CA TRP A 386 8.01 -21.37 -17.42
C TRP A 386 6.64 -22.00 -17.17
N ALA A 387 5.59 -21.54 -17.86
CA ALA A 387 4.26 -22.14 -17.76
C ALA A 387 4.28 -23.61 -18.22
N GLY A 388 4.98 -23.92 -19.31
CA GLY A 388 5.20 -25.29 -19.78
C GLY A 388 5.94 -26.14 -18.74
N LEU A 389 7.00 -25.61 -18.12
CA LEU A 389 7.74 -26.29 -17.06
C LEU A 389 6.84 -26.55 -15.83
N ALA A 390 6.03 -25.58 -15.44
CA ALA A 390 5.12 -25.74 -14.31
C ALA A 390 4.05 -26.82 -14.55
N LYS A 391 3.53 -26.95 -15.79
CA LYS A 391 2.54 -27.97 -16.14
C LYS A 391 3.17 -29.35 -16.38
N TYR A 392 4.27 -29.40 -17.13
CA TYR A 392 4.84 -30.64 -17.70
C TYR A 392 6.19 -31.04 -17.11
N GLY A 393 6.74 -30.29 -16.16
CA GLY A 393 8.05 -30.54 -15.57
C GLY A 393 8.17 -31.84 -14.77
N ASN A 394 7.03 -32.47 -14.44
CA ASN A 394 6.95 -33.78 -13.77
C ASN A 394 6.34 -34.86 -14.68
N LEU A 395 6.15 -34.58 -15.97
CA LEU A 395 5.52 -35.51 -16.90
C LEU A 395 6.42 -36.72 -17.14
N GLU A 396 5.86 -37.91 -16.97
CA GLU A 396 6.48 -39.19 -17.31
C GLU A 396 5.46 -40.04 -18.07
N SER A 397 5.70 -40.29 -19.35
CA SER A 397 4.76 -41.04 -20.19
C SER A 397 5.48 -41.85 -21.26
N GLN A 398 4.83 -42.89 -21.78
CA GLN A 398 5.33 -43.65 -22.94
C GLN A 398 4.18 -44.13 -23.79
N HIS A 399 4.17 -43.71 -25.06
CA HIS A 399 3.14 -44.06 -26.03
C HIS A 399 3.77 -44.72 -27.25
N CYS A 400 3.18 -45.84 -27.68
CA CYS A 400 3.65 -46.61 -28.83
C CYS A 400 2.52 -46.72 -29.86
N TYR A 401 2.70 -46.14 -31.05
CA TYR A 401 1.63 -46.01 -32.04
C TYR A 401 1.60 -47.12 -33.10
N VAL A 402 2.74 -47.79 -33.33
CA VAL A 402 2.83 -48.99 -34.20
C VAL A 402 3.45 -50.14 -33.41
N SER A 403 4.65 -49.89 -32.89
CA SER A 403 5.33 -50.68 -31.88
C SER A 403 6.42 -49.78 -31.28
N CYS A 404 6.81 -50.02 -30.02
CA CYS A 404 7.79 -49.17 -29.34
C CYS A 404 9.19 -49.16 -29.99
N ASN A 405 9.43 -50.03 -30.99
CA ASN A 405 10.68 -50.04 -31.77
C ASN A 405 10.57 -49.30 -33.12
N ILE A 406 9.41 -48.74 -33.44
CA ILE A 406 9.12 -48.14 -34.75
C ILE A 406 8.60 -46.71 -34.61
N ALA A 407 7.62 -46.49 -33.74
CA ALA A 407 7.00 -45.19 -33.53
C ALA A 407 6.60 -45.08 -32.06
N GLU A 408 7.41 -44.36 -31.30
CA GLU A 408 7.15 -44.06 -29.89
C GLU A 408 7.41 -42.60 -29.53
N VAL A 409 6.73 -42.16 -28.50
CA VAL A 409 7.04 -40.94 -27.75
C VAL A 409 7.26 -41.35 -26.31
N ALA A 410 8.43 -41.05 -25.77
CA ALA A 410 8.83 -41.40 -24.42
C ALA A 410 9.27 -40.15 -23.67
N ILE A 411 8.63 -39.85 -22.55
CA ILE A 411 8.89 -38.65 -21.74
C ILE A 411 9.34 -39.11 -20.35
N GLY A 412 10.51 -38.64 -19.91
CA GLY A 412 11.09 -39.01 -18.62
C GLY A 412 11.33 -40.52 -18.45
N GLN A 413 11.61 -41.23 -19.55
CA GLN A 413 11.85 -42.67 -19.55
C GLN A 413 13.34 -42.99 -19.71
N ASN A 414 13.71 -44.26 -19.55
CA ASN A 414 15.06 -44.77 -19.87
C ASN A 414 16.23 -44.09 -19.13
N GLY A 415 15.96 -43.44 -18.00
CA GLY A 415 16.96 -42.72 -17.20
C GLY A 415 16.99 -41.22 -17.44
N ASP A 416 16.18 -40.72 -18.39
CA ASP A 416 15.98 -39.30 -18.61
C ASP A 416 15.07 -38.69 -17.52
N PRO A 417 15.26 -37.42 -17.18
CA PRO A 417 14.44 -36.74 -16.18
C PRO A 417 13.02 -36.48 -16.69
N PRO A 418 12.06 -36.29 -15.78
CA PRO A 418 10.69 -35.90 -16.13
C PRO A 418 10.63 -34.69 -17.08
N GLY A 419 9.69 -34.73 -18.01
CA GLY A 419 9.50 -33.73 -19.06
C GLY A 419 10.49 -33.78 -20.22
N TRP A 420 11.57 -34.57 -20.16
CA TRP A 420 12.49 -34.77 -21.29
C TRP A 420 11.87 -35.74 -22.30
N ALA A 421 11.64 -35.28 -23.52
CA ALA A 421 10.93 -36.04 -24.54
C ALA A 421 11.89 -36.62 -25.59
N HIS A 422 11.73 -37.91 -25.86
CA HIS A 422 12.34 -38.65 -26.95
C HIS A 422 11.26 -39.05 -27.97
N PHE A 423 11.48 -38.72 -29.24
CA PHE A 423 10.59 -39.05 -30.34
C PHE A 423 11.21 -40.14 -31.22
N GLY A 424 10.96 -41.38 -30.86
CA GLY A 424 11.46 -42.56 -31.58
C GLY A 424 10.66 -42.84 -32.85
N VAL A 425 10.96 -42.14 -33.94
CA VAL A 425 10.35 -42.36 -35.28
C VAL A 425 11.37 -42.78 -36.33
N PRO A 426 10.96 -43.53 -37.38
CA PRO A 426 11.90 -44.07 -38.35
C PRO A 426 12.64 -42.97 -39.08
N LEU A 427 13.92 -43.23 -39.41
CA LEU A 427 14.81 -42.32 -40.14
C LEU A 427 15.10 -40.99 -39.42
N ASP A 428 14.91 -40.93 -38.09
CA ASP A 428 15.25 -39.75 -37.28
C ASP A 428 14.49 -38.49 -37.76
N LEU A 429 13.22 -38.71 -38.10
CA LEU A 429 12.32 -37.75 -38.73
C LEU A 429 11.47 -36.96 -37.71
N GLY A 430 11.68 -37.20 -36.41
CA GLY A 430 11.03 -36.48 -35.33
C GLY A 430 11.86 -35.27 -34.90
N PRO A 431 11.34 -34.48 -33.97
CA PRO A 431 12.17 -33.48 -33.31
C PRO A 431 13.31 -34.18 -32.57
N LYS A 432 14.40 -33.44 -32.38
CA LYS A 432 15.49 -33.88 -31.49
C LYS A 432 15.03 -33.90 -30.05
N ASP A 433 15.70 -34.71 -29.24
CA ASP A 433 15.33 -34.85 -27.82
C ASP A 433 15.49 -33.49 -27.14
N GLN A 434 14.44 -33.09 -26.44
CA GLN A 434 14.32 -31.78 -25.82
C GLN A 434 13.26 -31.84 -24.73
N TYR A 435 13.13 -30.77 -23.95
CA TYR A 435 12.05 -30.69 -22.98
C TYR A 435 10.72 -30.32 -23.62
N VAL A 436 9.62 -30.91 -23.09
CA VAL A 436 8.25 -30.64 -23.57
C VAL A 436 7.91 -29.15 -23.53
N TRP A 437 8.37 -28.40 -22.52
CA TRP A 437 8.12 -26.96 -22.46
C TRP A 437 8.92 -26.15 -23.48
N GLU A 438 10.07 -26.63 -23.95
CA GLU A 438 10.81 -25.99 -25.04
C GLU A 438 10.13 -26.26 -26.37
N LEU A 439 9.62 -27.48 -26.56
CA LEU A 439 8.78 -27.79 -27.71
C LEU A 439 7.52 -26.92 -27.73
N ILE A 440 6.84 -26.75 -26.60
CA ILE A 440 5.67 -25.85 -26.49
C ILE A 440 6.07 -24.41 -26.79
N ASN A 441 7.22 -23.95 -26.30
CA ASN A 441 7.73 -22.60 -26.56
C ASN A 441 8.05 -22.40 -28.05
N GLU A 442 8.63 -23.40 -28.72
CA GLU A 442 8.87 -23.38 -30.16
C GLU A 442 7.56 -23.26 -30.95
N VAL A 443 6.57 -24.11 -30.63
CA VAL A 443 5.24 -24.07 -31.24
C VAL A 443 4.52 -22.75 -30.97
N ALA A 444 4.70 -22.17 -29.78
CA ALA A 444 4.12 -20.89 -29.41
C ALA A 444 4.70 -19.73 -30.24
N GLN A 445 6.02 -19.66 -30.38
CA GLN A 445 6.71 -18.65 -31.20
C GLN A 445 6.24 -18.76 -32.66
N VAL A 446 6.33 -19.94 -33.25
CA VAL A 446 5.86 -20.13 -34.64
C VAL A 446 4.37 -19.82 -34.78
N GLY A 447 3.53 -20.25 -33.82
CA GLY A 447 2.10 -19.97 -33.84
C GLY A 447 1.74 -18.49 -33.72
N LEU A 448 2.59 -17.69 -33.07
CA LEU A 448 2.47 -16.23 -32.95
C LEU A 448 2.82 -15.53 -34.27
N HIS A 449 3.89 -15.97 -34.94
CA HIS A 449 4.45 -15.32 -36.13
C HIS A 449 3.91 -15.84 -37.46
N ASP A 450 3.46 -17.10 -37.54
CA ASP A 450 2.97 -17.74 -38.76
C ASP A 450 1.46 -18.03 -38.64
N SER A 451 0.66 -17.18 -39.30
CA SER A 451 -0.78 -17.37 -39.43
C SER A 451 -1.18 -17.29 -40.90
N ASP A 452 -2.27 -17.98 -41.29
CA ASP A 452 -2.82 -17.89 -42.67
C ASP A 452 -3.14 -16.44 -43.13
N PHE A 453 -3.14 -15.50 -42.19
CA PHE A 453 -3.64 -14.15 -42.32
C PHE A 453 -2.56 -13.07 -42.14
N ALA A 454 -1.41 -13.37 -41.55
CA ALA A 454 -0.28 -12.45 -41.38
C ALA A 454 0.99 -13.17 -40.92
N ASP A 455 2.12 -12.69 -41.44
CA ASP A 455 3.46 -12.98 -40.94
C ASP A 455 3.98 -11.71 -40.26
N PHE A 456 4.42 -11.81 -39.01
CA PHE A 456 5.11 -10.73 -38.29
C PHE A 456 6.58 -11.12 -38.13
N GLY A 457 7.50 -10.17 -38.22
CA GLY A 457 8.88 -10.45 -37.82
C GLY A 457 8.97 -10.78 -36.33
N GLU A 458 9.97 -11.58 -35.94
CA GLU A 458 10.35 -11.74 -34.53
C GLU A 458 10.59 -10.37 -33.90
N GLY A 459 10.03 -10.13 -32.71
CA GLY A 459 10.01 -8.86 -32.00
C GLY A 459 8.95 -7.85 -32.48
N GLU A 460 8.11 -8.22 -33.45
CA GLU A 460 7.03 -7.34 -33.95
C GLU A 460 5.65 -7.69 -33.36
N ALA A 461 5.54 -8.74 -32.53
CA ALA A 461 4.25 -9.22 -31.99
C ALA A 461 3.99 -8.79 -30.53
N ASP A 462 4.55 -7.65 -30.10
CA ASP A 462 4.17 -7.00 -28.84
C ASP A 462 2.66 -6.70 -28.80
N VAL A 463 1.95 -7.23 -27.80
CA VAL A 463 0.48 -7.09 -27.69
C VAL A 463 0.07 -6.27 -26.49
N GLN A 464 -0.99 -5.48 -26.68
CA GLN A 464 -1.64 -4.73 -25.61
C GLN A 464 -3.16 -4.90 -25.68
N PHE A 465 -3.76 -5.45 -24.62
CA PHE A 465 -5.20 -5.66 -24.53
C PHE A 465 -5.84 -4.60 -23.66
N THR A 466 -6.77 -3.82 -24.21
CA THR A 466 -7.59 -2.90 -23.42
C THR A 466 -8.85 -3.61 -22.98
N VAL A 467 -8.84 -4.12 -21.75
CA VAL A 467 -9.94 -4.88 -21.15
C VAL A 467 -10.67 -3.97 -20.16
N GLU A 468 -11.99 -3.95 -20.28
CA GLU A 468 -12.88 -3.11 -19.46
C GLU A 468 -13.67 -3.99 -18.51
N ASP A 469 -14.09 -3.41 -17.40
CA ASP A 469 -14.92 -4.06 -16.37
C ASP A 469 -14.31 -5.37 -15.82
N VAL A 470 -12.99 -5.44 -15.64
CA VAL A 470 -12.34 -6.64 -15.12
C VAL A 470 -12.60 -6.76 -13.62
N ASP A 471 -13.27 -7.83 -13.21
CA ASP A 471 -13.52 -8.15 -11.81
C ASP A 471 -12.21 -8.36 -11.04
N THR A 472 -12.05 -7.64 -9.93
CA THR A 472 -10.86 -7.67 -9.08
C THR A 472 -10.82 -8.86 -8.12
N GLY A 473 -11.91 -9.63 -8.00
CA GLY A 473 -12.00 -10.83 -7.18
C GLY A 473 -12.22 -10.59 -5.68
N ILE A 474 -12.52 -9.37 -5.29
CA ILE A 474 -12.87 -8.99 -3.92
C ILE A 474 -14.18 -8.18 -3.94
N THR A 475 -15.04 -8.38 -2.95
CA THR A 475 -16.24 -7.56 -2.77
C THR A 475 -15.96 -6.31 -1.94
N GLY A 476 -16.82 -5.29 -2.03
CA GLY A 476 -16.73 -4.11 -1.17
C GLY A 476 -16.80 -4.45 0.33
N ALA A 477 -17.59 -5.46 0.71
CA ALA A 477 -17.67 -5.92 2.09
C ALA A 477 -16.36 -6.59 2.56
N GLU A 478 -15.75 -7.43 1.72
CA GLU A 478 -14.45 -8.03 2.03
C GLU A 478 -13.34 -6.98 2.08
N ALA A 479 -13.37 -5.98 1.19
CA ALA A 479 -12.42 -4.87 1.21
C ALA A 479 -12.54 -4.05 2.51
N ALA A 480 -13.76 -3.73 2.96
CA ALA A 480 -14.00 -3.02 4.22
C ALA A 480 -13.43 -3.74 5.45
N GLU A 481 -13.45 -5.07 5.46
CA GLU A 481 -12.84 -5.86 6.53
C GLU A 481 -11.33 -6.02 6.35
N ALA A 482 -10.85 -6.17 5.11
CA ALA A 482 -9.44 -6.33 4.79
C ALA A 482 -8.60 -5.11 5.17
N VAL A 483 -9.17 -3.90 5.19
CA VAL A 483 -8.42 -2.68 5.55
C VAL A 483 -8.07 -2.56 7.03
N ARG A 484 -8.86 -3.16 7.92
CA ARG A 484 -8.69 -3.05 9.39
C ARG A 484 -7.29 -3.40 9.88
N PRO A 485 -6.72 -4.60 9.57
CA PRO A 485 -5.39 -4.96 10.04
C PRO A 485 -4.27 -4.12 9.45
N TRP A 486 -4.49 -3.50 8.28
CA TRP A 486 -3.50 -2.61 7.68
C TRP A 486 -3.47 -1.26 8.36
N LEU A 487 -4.65 -0.67 8.63
CA LEU A 487 -4.73 0.59 9.37
C LEU A 487 -4.24 0.44 10.81
N GLN A 488 -4.53 -0.69 11.48
CA GLN A 488 -4.00 -0.94 12.82
C GLN A 488 -2.48 -1.02 12.88
N ARG A 489 -1.80 -1.44 11.81
CA ARG A 489 -0.33 -1.45 11.75
C ARG A 489 0.30 -0.07 11.51
N GLN A 490 -0.53 0.93 11.21
CA GLN A 490 -0.12 2.29 10.85
C GLN A 490 -0.79 3.31 11.79
N ASP A 491 -1.24 2.88 12.98
CA ASP A 491 -1.98 3.72 13.92
C ASP A 491 -1.13 4.89 14.45
N ASP A 492 0.14 4.64 14.77
CA ASP A 492 1.13 5.64 15.13
C ASP A 492 1.31 6.72 14.04
N VAL A 493 1.46 6.28 12.80
CA VAL A 493 1.60 7.15 11.63
C VAL A 493 0.33 7.98 11.41
N LEU A 494 -0.85 7.37 11.56
CA LEU A 494 -2.13 8.06 11.44
C LEU A 494 -2.34 9.07 12.57
N ALA A 495 -1.94 8.75 13.81
CA ALA A 495 -1.98 9.66 14.95
C ALA A 495 -1.12 10.91 14.69
N ASP A 496 0.11 10.71 14.22
CA ASP A 496 1.04 11.79 13.89
C ASP A 496 0.50 12.69 12.78
N PHE A 497 -0.13 12.13 11.74
CA PHE A 497 -0.73 12.92 10.66
C PHE A 497 -1.94 13.73 11.11
N LEU A 498 -2.77 13.17 11.98
CA LEU A 498 -4.01 13.82 12.43
C LEU A 498 -3.76 14.91 13.47
N LEU A 499 -2.84 14.68 14.41
CA LEU A 499 -2.50 15.66 15.44
C LEU A 499 -1.44 16.66 15.00
N GLY A 500 -0.51 16.24 14.15
CA GLY A 500 0.72 16.97 13.90
C GLY A 500 1.56 17.18 15.16
N ASP A 501 2.38 18.22 15.15
CA ASP A 501 3.18 18.60 16.33
C ASP A 501 2.31 19.35 17.36
N PHE A 502 1.60 18.62 18.22
CA PHE A 502 0.77 19.23 19.26
C PHE A 502 1.56 20.16 20.19
N ARG A 503 2.88 19.91 20.36
CA ARG A 503 3.75 20.73 21.20
C ARG A 503 4.03 22.10 20.60
N ALA A 504 3.78 22.30 19.31
CA ALA A 504 3.90 23.62 18.68
C ALA A 504 2.95 24.66 19.30
N ASN A 505 1.89 24.22 19.97
CA ASN A 505 0.94 25.07 20.68
C ASN A 505 1.22 25.18 22.19
N ASN A 506 2.28 24.54 22.70
CA ASN A 506 2.64 24.65 24.11
C ASN A 506 3.21 26.03 24.40
N GLY A 507 2.73 26.62 25.48
CA GLY A 507 3.29 27.84 26.06
C GLY A 507 4.71 27.64 26.57
N ASP A 508 5.41 28.75 26.77
CA ASP A 508 6.80 28.78 27.24
C ASP A 508 6.91 28.75 28.76
N VAL A 509 6.04 27.95 29.38
CA VAL A 509 5.93 27.84 30.83
C VAL A 509 7.24 27.32 31.45
N ASP A 510 7.58 27.82 32.63
CA ASP A 510 8.69 27.31 33.45
C ASP A 510 8.27 26.05 34.22
N PHE A 511 6.99 26.00 34.61
CA PHE A 511 6.40 24.86 35.28
C PHE A 511 4.90 24.77 35.05
N TYR A 512 4.37 23.58 35.26
CA TYR A 512 2.94 23.28 35.17
C TYR A 512 2.48 22.40 36.33
N TRP A 513 1.17 22.37 36.54
CA TRP A 513 0.53 21.64 37.63
C TRP A 513 -0.24 20.44 37.10
N ALA A 514 0.09 19.25 37.58
CA ALA A 514 -0.49 18.00 37.07
C ALA A 514 -0.54 16.92 38.15
N ARG A 515 -1.26 15.83 37.91
CA ARG A 515 -1.07 14.60 38.68
C ARG A 515 0.18 13.86 38.22
N ASP A 516 0.82 13.19 39.16
CA ASP A 516 1.87 12.23 38.87
C ASP A 516 1.31 10.81 38.66
N GLU A 517 2.22 9.84 38.51
CA GLU A 517 1.87 8.44 38.27
C GLU A 517 1.12 7.78 39.44
N GLU A 518 1.14 8.40 40.64
CA GLU A 518 0.37 7.97 41.81
C GLU A 518 -0.99 8.70 41.93
N GLY A 519 -1.34 9.53 40.94
CA GLY A 519 -2.56 10.36 40.95
C GLY A 519 -2.48 11.57 41.91
N LYS A 520 -1.27 11.94 42.36
CA LYS A 520 -1.08 13.03 43.35
C LYS A 520 -0.76 14.36 42.67
N PRO A 521 -1.41 15.47 43.08
CA PRO A 521 -1.09 16.81 42.59
C PRO A 521 0.39 17.16 42.82
N THR A 522 1.08 17.51 41.73
CA THR A 522 2.54 17.64 41.64
C THR A 522 2.92 18.80 40.72
N LEU A 523 3.91 19.58 41.14
CA LEU A 523 4.51 20.63 40.33
C LEU A 523 5.60 20.00 39.46
N TRP A 524 5.51 20.23 38.17
CA TRP A 524 6.47 19.77 37.18
C TRP A 524 7.18 20.97 36.58
N PHE A 525 8.48 21.04 36.77
CA PHE A 525 9.32 21.96 36.03
C PHE A 525 9.53 21.41 34.62
N VAL A 526 9.38 22.25 33.60
CA VAL A 526 9.37 21.79 32.22
C VAL A 526 10.69 21.12 31.82
N GLY A 527 10.57 20.04 31.06
CA GLY A 527 11.65 19.39 30.33
C GLY A 527 11.76 19.91 28.89
N ARG A 528 12.67 19.31 28.11
CA ARG A 528 12.84 19.67 26.69
C ARG A 528 11.62 19.26 25.85
N GLU A 529 11.03 18.11 26.17
CA GLU A 529 9.90 17.53 25.45
C GLU A 529 8.53 18.14 25.81
N ASP A 530 8.47 19.07 26.76
CA ASP A 530 7.25 19.82 27.07
C ASP A 530 7.08 21.05 26.18
N ARG A 531 8.06 21.34 25.31
CA ARG A 531 8.14 22.57 24.53
C ARG A 531 8.02 22.27 23.05
N ALA A 532 7.70 23.31 22.28
CA ALA A 532 7.73 23.25 20.83
C ALA A 532 9.07 22.70 20.32
N ASN A 533 8.99 21.78 19.33
CA ASN A 533 10.15 21.09 18.81
C ASN A 533 11.23 22.07 18.30
N GLY A 534 12.49 21.82 18.70
CA GLY A 534 13.63 22.66 18.31
C GLY A 534 13.84 23.91 19.16
N LYS A 535 12.98 24.20 20.15
CA LYS A 535 13.19 25.35 21.03
C LYS A 535 14.38 25.13 22.00
N PRO A 536 15.35 26.06 22.10
CA PRO A 536 16.51 25.90 23.00
C PRO A 536 16.10 25.88 24.48
N TYR A 537 16.58 24.89 25.23
CA TYR A 537 16.39 24.82 26.69
C TYR A 537 17.36 25.78 27.40
N ALA A 538 16.84 26.88 27.94
CA ALA A 538 17.65 28.02 28.41
C ALA A 538 17.94 28.02 29.92
N TRP A 539 17.13 27.31 30.71
CA TRP A 539 17.31 27.16 32.17
C TRP A 539 18.68 26.57 32.52
N GLN A 540 19.41 27.21 33.45
CA GLN A 540 20.69 26.72 33.95
C GLN A 540 20.50 25.86 35.20
N THR A 541 19.52 26.23 36.01
CA THR A 541 19.28 25.63 37.33
C THR A 541 17.82 25.16 37.44
N PRO A 542 17.37 24.19 36.62
CA PRO A 542 15.97 23.76 36.60
C PRO A 542 15.56 23.10 37.92
N GLY A 543 14.31 23.33 38.34
CA GLY A 543 13.69 22.74 39.53
C GLY A 543 13.22 23.76 40.56
N PHE A 544 12.81 23.25 41.72
CA PHE A 544 12.32 24.05 42.85
C PHE A 544 13.30 23.97 44.02
N PHE A 545 13.59 25.10 44.67
CA PHE A 545 14.64 25.22 45.69
C PHE A 545 14.12 25.83 47.00
N ALA A 546 14.75 25.48 48.12
CA ALA A 546 14.40 26.00 49.44
C ALA A 546 15.00 27.40 49.73
N ASP A 547 16.02 27.81 48.97
CA ASP A 547 16.79 29.03 49.20
C ASP A 547 16.97 29.89 47.94
N GLU A 548 17.17 31.19 48.14
CA GLU A 548 17.34 32.17 47.06
C GLU A 548 18.65 32.04 46.25
N ALA A 549 19.62 31.26 46.74
CA ALA A 549 20.87 30.98 46.04
C ALA A 549 20.77 29.71 45.16
N LEU A 550 19.58 29.07 45.12
CA LEU A 550 19.30 27.86 44.35
C LEU A 550 20.27 26.71 44.69
N SER A 551 20.62 26.58 45.98
CA SER A 551 21.63 25.62 46.45
C SER A 551 21.06 24.37 47.11
N GLU A 552 19.85 24.47 47.66
CA GLU A 552 19.11 23.39 48.33
C GLU A 552 17.88 23.01 47.48
N LYS A 553 18.08 22.09 46.53
CA LYS A 553 17.03 21.61 45.62
C LYS A 553 16.00 20.76 46.38
N LEU A 554 14.73 21.08 46.20
CA LEU A 554 13.56 20.34 46.71
C LEU A 554 12.97 19.38 45.68
N SER A 555 13.04 19.74 44.40
CA SER A 555 12.55 18.89 43.31
C SER A 555 13.46 17.68 43.07
N THR A 556 12.89 16.65 42.45
CA THR A 556 13.60 15.44 42.07
C THR A 556 13.49 15.22 40.56
N PRO A 557 14.58 14.83 39.88
CA PRO A 557 14.55 14.52 38.47
C PRO A 557 13.76 13.24 38.18
N VAL A 558 12.98 13.25 37.09
CA VAL A 558 12.24 12.10 36.55
C VAL A 558 12.44 12.04 35.04
N GLY A 559 12.62 10.83 34.50
CA GLY A 559 12.96 10.62 33.10
C GLY A 559 14.47 10.70 32.84
N GLU A 560 14.85 10.54 31.57
CA GLU A 560 16.24 10.60 31.11
C GLU A 560 16.35 11.42 29.80
N GLY A 561 17.56 11.91 29.50
CA GLY A 561 17.84 12.58 28.24
C GLY A 561 16.97 13.82 27.99
N THR A 562 16.23 13.83 26.88
CA THR A 562 15.32 14.92 26.49
C THR A 562 14.00 14.91 27.26
N GLY A 563 13.60 13.75 27.80
CA GLY A 563 12.40 13.58 28.63
C GLY A 563 12.62 13.88 30.11
N LEU A 564 13.81 14.36 30.50
CA LEU A 564 14.12 14.74 31.88
C LEU A 564 13.27 15.95 32.31
N ARG A 565 12.54 15.79 33.41
CA ARG A 565 11.75 16.81 34.10
C ARG A 565 12.10 16.84 35.58
N GLU A 566 11.80 17.94 36.27
CA GLU A 566 11.93 18.01 37.74
C GLU A 566 10.54 18.02 38.36
N ARG A 567 10.28 17.12 39.31
CA ARG A 567 9.00 17.06 40.02
C ARG A 567 9.13 17.44 41.48
N TRP A 568 8.14 18.13 42.01
CA TRP A 568 8.04 18.41 43.45
C TRP A 568 6.58 18.40 43.92
N ARG A 569 6.32 17.74 45.05
CA ARG A 569 4.99 17.66 45.66
C ARG A 569 4.91 18.69 46.80
N PRO A 570 4.18 19.81 46.64
CA PRO A 570 4.01 20.77 47.73
C PRO A 570 3.22 20.12 48.89
N PRO A 571 3.62 20.34 50.16
CA PRO A 571 2.80 19.95 51.30
C PRO A 571 1.51 20.79 51.33
N LEU A 572 0.50 20.28 52.05
CA LEU A 572 -0.73 21.04 52.30
C LEU A 572 -0.43 22.32 53.10
N GLY A 573 -1.12 23.41 52.75
CA GLY A 573 -0.95 24.74 53.29
C GLY A 573 -0.09 25.63 52.41
N GLU A 574 0.64 26.55 53.03
CA GLU A 574 1.52 27.48 52.33
C GLU A 574 2.97 26.94 52.30
N SER A 575 3.60 27.03 51.14
CA SER A 575 5.02 26.74 50.94
C SER A 575 5.71 27.89 50.23
N VAL A 576 6.97 28.15 50.57
CA VAL A 576 7.81 29.12 49.85
C VAL A 576 8.94 28.36 49.18
N VAL A 577 9.08 28.54 47.86
CA VAL A 577 10.16 27.96 47.06
C VAL A 577 10.77 29.02 46.14
N TYR A 578 11.97 28.75 45.64
CA TYR A 578 12.70 29.60 44.71
C TYR A 578 12.97 28.86 43.42
N VAL A 579 12.95 29.59 42.31
CA VAL A 579 13.05 29.03 40.97
C VAL A 579 13.76 30.01 40.03
N GLU A 580 14.44 29.50 39.01
CA GLU A 580 15.03 30.28 37.91
C GLU A 580 14.16 30.12 36.65
N ASP A 581 13.85 31.22 35.97
CA ASP A 581 13.13 31.19 34.68
C ASP A 581 14.06 30.96 33.47
N ASP A 582 13.49 30.93 32.27
CA ASP A 582 14.26 30.74 31.03
C ASP A 582 15.15 31.93 30.64
N GLN A 583 15.04 33.05 31.37
CA GLN A 583 15.86 34.27 31.26
C GLN A 583 16.90 34.39 32.38
N GLN A 584 17.09 33.33 33.19
CA GLN A 584 18.04 33.28 34.31
C GLN A 584 17.71 34.27 35.45
N VAL A 585 16.43 34.61 35.60
CA VAL A 585 15.92 35.45 36.67
C VAL A 585 15.37 34.57 37.78
N VAL A 586 15.73 34.89 39.02
CA VAL A 586 15.25 34.16 40.19
C VAL A 586 13.92 34.74 40.67
N TYR A 587 12.96 33.85 40.94
CA TYR A 587 11.65 34.17 41.49
C TYR A 587 11.46 33.50 42.85
N ARG A 588 10.76 34.20 43.76
CA ARG A 588 10.20 33.63 44.98
C ARG A 588 8.75 33.26 44.71
N LEU A 589 8.41 32.00 44.88
CA LEU A 589 7.04 31.50 44.77
C LEU A 589 6.46 31.23 46.15
N THR A 590 5.34 31.87 46.48
CA THR A 590 4.48 31.48 47.60
C THR A 590 3.33 30.66 47.03
N LEU A 591 3.28 29.39 47.43
CA LEU A 591 2.38 28.37 46.90
C LEU A 591 1.36 28.01 47.98
N THR A 592 0.07 28.07 47.67
CA THR A 592 -1.00 27.67 48.59
C THR A 592 -1.80 26.53 47.99
N TYR A 593 -1.78 25.38 48.67
CA TYR A 593 -2.49 24.15 48.30
C TYR A 593 -3.27 23.63 49.52
N GLU A 594 -4.59 23.82 49.54
CA GLU A 594 -5.38 23.62 50.78
C GLU A 594 -6.11 22.28 50.84
N ASP A 595 -6.54 21.73 49.71
CA ASP A 595 -7.42 20.56 49.66
C ASP A 595 -6.98 19.56 48.57
N PRO A 596 -6.65 18.31 48.92
CA PRO A 596 -6.32 17.30 47.92
C PRO A 596 -7.52 16.85 47.06
N LEU A 597 -8.76 17.13 47.48
CA LEU A 597 -9.97 16.87 46.71
C LEU A 597 -10.31 18.00 45.75
N ASN A 598 -9.82 19.21 46.01
CA ASN A 598 -9.94 20.36 45.11
C ASN A 598 -8.53 20.94 44.89
N PRO A 599 -7.77 20.37 43.95
CA PRO A 599 -6.33 20.58 43.87
C PRO A 599 -5.92 21.90 43.22
N ASP A 600 -6.72 22.96 43.36
CA ASP A 600 -6.34 24.29 42.90
C ASP A 600 -5.09 24.77 43.66
N LEU A 601 -4.06 25.14 42.90
CA LEU A 601 -2.82 25.69 43.41
C LEU A 601 -2.80 27.20 43.17
N ILE A 602 -2.73 27.99 44.23
CA ILE A 602 -2.49 29.43 44.12
C ILE A 602 -0.99 29.67 44.15
N VAL A 603 -0.48 30.30 43.09
CA VAL A 603 0.93 30.66 42.93
C VAL A 603 1.05 32.17 43.02
N ARG A 604 1.84 32.67 43.97
CA ARG A 604 2.25 34.08 44.01
C ARG A 604 3.73 34.20 43.70
N ALA A 605 4.08 34.82 42.60
CA ALA A 605 5.45 34.94 42.12
C ALA A 605 5.96 36.37 42.32
N ALA A 606 7.07 36.53 43.04
CA ALA A 606 7.81 37.78 43.14
C ALA A 606 9.16 37.66 42.43
N ARG A 607 9.44 38.58 41.51
CA ARG A 607 10.71 38.67 40.79
C ARG A 607 11.79 39.29 41.68
N ARG A 608 13.01 38.76 41.66
CA ARG A 608 14.17 39.34 42.37
C ARG A 608 14.66 40.66 41.75
#